data_AF-A0A1Y4DQ53-F1
#
_entry.id   AF-A0A1Y4DQ53-F1
#
_cell.length_a   1.000
_cell.length_b   1.000
_cell.length_c   1.000
_cell.angle_alpha   90.00
_cell.angle_beta   90.00
_cell.angle_gamma   90.00
#
_symmetry.space_group_name_H-M   'P 1'
#
loop_
_entity.id
_entity.type
_entity.pdbx_description
1 polymer ?
#
loop_
_entity_poly.entity_id
_entity_poly.type
_entity_poly.pdbx_seq_one_letter_code
_entity_poly.pdbx_strand_id
1 'polypeptide(L)'
;MARDFLETYLNKPRSFLFVIGLVLLGLAAWGVMLWRLEAPAPVRPVILLINRYPLTPADKSFLQQANPYGFLLGIPAHPHLDPRRLRQELAEVLHRADFVFFIDQEGGTVNRIKQYDPSFQAPAPEVFGKQAETNLPQAIEAAYQYGVRTGKFLKNLTIDVVFAPLAEQRPTGPNAPHKSRYFSDQPALVQALADAYARGLADGGVIPCYKHAPGGSAQYEKQTVELPALEIQSKLLLV
;
A
#
# COMPACT_ATOMS: atom_id res chain seq x y z
N MET A 1 -48.08 30.34 3.60
CA MET A 1 -47.73 28.89 3.59
C MET A 1 -46.91 28.45 4.80
N ALA A 2 -45.66 28.89 5.01
CA ALA A 2 -44.90 28.50 6.22
C ALA A 2 -45.42 29.14 7.53
N ARG A 3 -46.01 30.34 7.43
CA ARG A 3 -46.55 31.09 8.58
C ARG A 3 -47.89 30.51 9.08
N ASP A 4 -48.79 30.14 8.16
CA ASP A 4 -50.08 29.51 8.47
C ASP A 4 -49.93 28.08 9.03
N PHE A 5 -48.87 27.39 8.60
CA PHE A 5 -48.53 26.06 9.10
C PHE A 5 -48.13 26.11 10.58
N LEU A 6 -47.35 27.13 10.98
CA LEU A 6 -46.89 27.31 12.37
C LEU A 6 -48.02 27.74 13.32
N GLU A 7 -48.92 28.63 12.91
CA GLU A 7 -50.06 29.04 13.76
C GLU A 7 -51.07 27.91 14.01
N THR A 8 -51.31 27.06 13.01
CA THR A 8 -52.15 25.85 13.16
C THR A 8 -51.49 24.82 14.07
N TYR A 9 -50.15 24.80 14.14
CA TYR A 9 -49.37 23.85 14.93
C TYR A 9 -49.33 24.22 16.42
N LEU A 10 -49.18 25.51 16.73
CA LEU A 10 -49.04 26.03 18.10
C LEU A 10 -50.34 25.99 18.92
N ASN A 11 -51.50 25.88 18.26
CA ASN A 11 -52.82 25.83 18.91
C ASN A 11 -53.32 24.41 19.25
N LYS A 12 -52.50 23.37 19.07
CA LYS A 12 -52.89 21.99 19.42
C LYS A 12 -52.61 21.66 20.89
N PRO A 13 -53.41 20.78 21.53
CA PRO A 13 -53.20 20.40 22.92
C PRO A 13 -51.77 19.85 23.12
N ARG A 14 -51.14 20.19 24.25
CA ARG A 14 -49.74 19.85 24.56
C ARG A 14 -49.41 18.36 24.40
N SER A 15 -50.38 17.48 24.62
CA SER A 15 -50.27 16.03 24.38
C SER A 15 -50.05 15.67 22.91
N PHE A 16 -50.68 16.38 21.97
CA PHE A 16 -50.54 16.15 20.53
C PHE A 16 -49.17 16.63 20.00
N LEU A 17 -48.68 17.76 20.51
CA LEU A 17 -47.33 18.27 20.21
C LEU A 17 -46.24 17.35 20.75
N PHE A 18 -46.47 16.71 21.91
CA PHE A 18 -45.55 15.74 22.51
C PHE A 18 -45.45 14.44 21.67
N VAL A 19 -46.58 13.94 21.17
CA VAL A 19 -46.61 12.73 20.32
C VAL A 19 -45.88 12.95 19.00
N ILE A 20 -46.05 14.10 18.33
CA ILE A 20 -45.31 14.37 17.10
C ILE A 20 -43.82 14.63 17.37
N GLY A 21 -43.48 15.28 18.49
CA GLY A 21 -42.08 15.43 18.92
C GLY A 21 -41.38 14.09 19.11
N LEU A 22 -42.06 13.11 19.72
CA LEU A 22 -41.55 11.75 19.88
C LEU A 22 -41.43 10.99 18.55
N VAL A 23 -42.36 11.17 17.62
CA VAL A 23 -42.28 10.58 16.27
C VAL A 23 -41.12 11.17 15.46
N LEU A 24 -40.90 12.48 15.52
CA LEU A 24 -39.77 13.15 14.84
C LEU A 24 -38.42 12.81 15.48
N LEU A 25 -38.35 12.72 16.82
CA LEU A 25 -37.17 12.21 17.52
C LEU A 25 -36.92 10.74 17.22
N GLY A 26 -37.98 9.94 17.10
CA GLY A 26 -37.93 8.54 16.66
C GLY A 26 -37.40 8.41 15.24
N LEU A 27 -37.90 9.20 14.28
CA LEU A 27 -37.43 9.23 12.89
C LEU A 27 -36.00 9.77 12.77
N ALA A 28 -35.61 10.74 13.60
CA ALA A 28 -34.24 11.24 13.65
C ALA A 28 -33.29 10.20 14.27
N ALA A 29 -33.69 9.53 15.35
CA ALA A 29 -32.92 8.44 15.95
C ALA A 29 -32.83 7.23 15.01
N TRP A 30 -33.92 6.90 14.31
CA TRP A 30 -33.96 5.84 13.30
C TRP A 30 -33.13 6.22 12.08
N GLY A 31 -33.19 7.48 11.64
CA GLY A 31 -32.36 8.00 10.55
C GLY A 31 -30.86 8.02 10.91
N VAL A 32 -30.51 8.41 12.14
CA VAL A 32 -29.13 8.33 12.65
C VAL A 32 -28.68 6.88 12.83
N MET A 33 -29.58 5.99 13.26
CA MET A 33 -29.30 4.56 13.41
C MET A 33 -29.12 3.87 12.05
N LEU A 34 -29.98 4.16 11.06
CA LEU A 34 -29.84 3.68 9.67
C LEU A 34 -28.57 4.26 9.03
N TRP A 35 -28.31 5.56 9.20
CA TRP A 35 -27.06 6.17 8.74
C TRP A 35 -25.83 5.50 9.35
N ARG A 36 -25.87 5.11 10.64
CA ARG A 36 -24.77 4.40 11.30
C ARG A 36 -24.65 2.93 10.89
N LEU A 37 -25.74 2.31 10.42
CA LEU A 37 -25.72 0.96 9.84
C LEU A 37 -25.24 0.97 8.38
N GLU A 38 -25.41 2.09 7.66
CA GLU A 38 -25.00 2.26 6.26
C GLU A 38 -23.64 2.97 6.10
N ALA A 39 -23.13 3.65 7.13
CA ALA A 39 -21.84 4.33 7.06
C ALA A 39 -20.70 3.30 6.90
N PRO A 40 -19.84 3.42 5.88
CA PRO A 40 -18.71 2.53 5.71
C PRO A 40 -17.80 2.60 6.94
N ALA A 41 -17.20 1.45 7.31
CA ALA A 41 -16.23 1.40 8.39
C ALA A 41 -15.14 2.48 8.17
N PRO A 42 -14.59 3.11 9.23
CA PRO A 42 -13.52 4.08 9.04
C PRO A 42 -12.28 3.42 8.42
N VAL A 43 -11.54 4.19 7.62
CA VAL A 43 -10.27 3.74 7.03
C VAL A 43 -9.28 3.44 8.15
N ARG A 44 -8.76 2.23 8.20
CA ARG A 44 -7.73 1.86 9.17
C ARG A 44 -6.33 2.09 8.60
N PRO A 45 -5.37 2.60 9.39
CA PRO A 45 -4.00 2.84 8.96
C PRO A 45 -3.20 1.53 8.90
N VAL A 46 -3.68 0.58 8.09
CA VAL A 46 -3.08 -0.74 7.92
C VAL A 46 -2.89 -1.04 6.44
N ILE A 47 -1.77 -1.66 6.11
CA ILE A 47 -1.49 -2.21 4.79
C ILE A 47 -1.69 -3.72 4.90
N LEU A 48 -2.60 -4.28 4.11
CA LEU A 48 -2.88 -5.71 4.14
C LEU A 48 -2.22 -6.44 2.97
N LEU A 49 -1.69 -7.62 3.26
CA LEU A 49 -1.19 -8.51 2.22
C LEU A 49 -2.35 -9.21 1.52
N ILE A 50 -2.35 -9.23 0.19
CA ILE A 50 -3.24 -10.12 -0.57
C ILE A 50 -2.65 -11.53 -0.53
N ASN A 51 -3.00 -12.29 0.51
CA ASN A 51 -2.43 -13.61 0.74
C ASN A 51 -2.97 -14.69 -0.22
N ARG A 52 -4.15 -14.47 -0.82
CA ARG A 52 -4.78 -15.39 -1.78
C ARG A 52 -5.48 -14.63 -2.90
N TYR A 53 -5.53 -15.25 -4.07
CA TYR A 53 -6.35 -14.79 -5.19
C TYR A 53 -6.80 -16.01 -6.03
N PRO A 54 -8.07 -16.08 -6.49
CA PRO A 54 -9.15 -15.09 -6.33
C PRO A 54 -9.62 -14.88 -4.87
N LEU A 55 -10.26 -13.73 -4.60
CA LEU A 55 -10.85 -13.44 -3.29
C LEU A 55 -12.11 -14.26 -3.04
N THR A 56 -12.21 -14.87 -1.87
CA THR A 56 -13.41 -15.60 -1.42
C THR A 56 -14.46 -14.65 -0.84
N PRO A 57 -15.72 -15.06 -0.68
CA PRO A 57 -16.73 -14.26 0.03
C PRO A 57 -16.31 -13.88 1.45
N ALA A 58 -15.58 -14.77 2.14
CA ALA A 58 -15.06 -14.51 3.48
C ALA A 58 -13.97 -13.41 3.47
N ASP A 59 -13.07 -13.43 2.48
CA ASP A 59 -12.06 -12.37 2.32
C ASP A 59 -12.75 -11.02 2.07
N LYS A 60 -13.75 -10.98 1.20
CA LYS A 60 -14.50 -9.74 0.88
C LYS A 60 -15.20 -9.16 2.11
N SER A 61 -15.89 -10.00 2.88
CA SER A 61 -16.54 -9.59 4.13
C SER A 61 -15.53 -9.06 5.15
N PHE A 62 -14.39 -9.73 5.29
CA PHE A 62 -13.30 -9.26 6.16
C PHE A 62 -12.75 -7.91 5.70
N LEU A 63 -12.47 -7.75 4.40
CA LEU A 63 -11.92 -6.52 3.85
C LEU A 63 -12.88 -5.33 4.00
N GLN A 64 -14.17 -5.53 3.80
CA GLN A 64 -15.20 -4.51 4.04
C GLN A 64 -15.21 -4.08 5.51
N GLN A 65 -15.13 -5.03 6.44
CA GLN A 65 -15.07 -4.74 7.88
C GLN A 65 -13.76 -4.07 8.30
N ALA A 66 -12.63 -4.48 7.70
CA ALA A 66 -11.29 -3.99 8.02
C ALA A 66 -10.99 -2.62 7.39
N ASN A 67 -11.55 -2.30 6.23
CA ASN A 67 -11.35 -1.09 5.44
C ASN A 67 -9.90 -0.55 5.50
N PRO A 68 -8.92 -1.28 4.96
CA PRO A 68 -7.51 -0.93 5.07
C PRO A 68 -7.16 0.32 4.25
N TYR A 69 -6.05 0.96 4.61
CA TYR A 69 -5.48 2.07 3.84
C TYR A 69 -4.93 1.61 2.49
N GLY A 70 -4.39 0.39 2.44
CA GLY A 70 -3.84 -0.13 1.20
C GLY A 70 -3.47 -1.60 1.26
N PHE A 71 -2.89 -2.06 0.15
CA PHE A 71 -2.62 -3.47 -0.11
C PHE A 71 -1.21 -3.68 -0.61
N LEU A 72 -0.49 -4.63 -0.02
CA LEU A 72 0.80 -5.10 -0.52
C LEU A 72 0.58 -6.26 -1.49
N LEU A 73 1.13 -6.12 -2.69
CA LEU A 73 1.05 -7.11 -3.75
C LEU A 73 2.40 -7.81 -4.00
N GLY A 74 2.30 -8.99 -4.60
CA GLY A 74 3.42 -9.77 -5.12
C GLY A 74 4.09 -10.72 -4.14
N ILE A 75 3.62 -10.81 -2.89
CA ILE A 75 4.05 -11.84 -1.94
C ILE A 75 2.79 -12.39 -1.23
N PRO A 76 2.49 -13.70 -1.27
CA PRO A 76 3.04 -14.64 -2.25
C PRO A 76 2.71 -14.20 -3.69
N ALA A 77 3.42 -14.75 -4.66
CA ALA A 77 3.11 -14.49 -6.06
C ALA A 77 1.80 -15.18 -6.46
N HIS A 78 0.95 -14.48 -7.21
CA HIS A 78 -0.34 -14.99 -7.69
C HIS A 78 -0.32 -14.99 -9.24
N PRO A 79 -0.09 -16.14 -9.91
CA PRO A 79 0.13 -16.19 -11.36
C PRO A 79 -0.99 -15.65 -12.25
N HIS A 80 -2.21 -15.54 -11.71
CA HIS A 80 -3.40 -15.11 -12.46
C HIS A 80 -3.98 -13.77 -11.96
N LEU A 81 -3.31 -13.12 -11.00
CA LEU A 81 -3.74 -11.84 -10.46
C LEU A 81 -3.33 -10.73 -11.45
N ASP A 82 -4.33 -10.05 -12.00
CA ASP A 82 -4.14 -8.76 -12.67
C ASP A 82 -4.45 -7.65 -11.66
N PRO A 83 -3.46 -6.84 -11.24
CA PRO A 83 -3.67 -5.78 -10.28
C PRO A 83 -4.78 -4.79 -10.68
N ARG A 84 -4.99 -4.55 -11.96
CA ARG A 84 -6.05 -3.65 -12.46
C ARG A 84 -7.44 -4.20 -12.14
N ARG A 85 -7.64 -5.50 -12.35
CA ARG A 85 -8.89 -6.19 -12.04
C ARG A 85 -9.12 -6.26 -10.54
N LEU A 86 -8.06 -6.56 -9.77
CA LEU A 86 -8.13 -6.57 -8.31
C LEU A 86 -8.50 -5.19 -7.76
N ARG A 87 -7.96 -4.09 -8.32
CA ARG A 87 -8.34 -2.73 -7.91
C ARG A 87 -9.83 -2.47 -8.12
N GLN A 88 -10.39 -2.90 -9.25
CA GLN A 88 -11.84 -2.78 -9.50
C GLN A 88 -12.64 -3.59 -8.48
N GLU A 89 -12.29 -4.85 -8.27
CA GLU A 89 -12.95 -5.73 -7.30
C GLU A 89 -12.89 -5.18 -5.87
N LEU A 90 -11.72 -4.67 -5.44
CA LEU A 90 -11.56 -4.08 -4.12
C LEU A 90 -12.33 -2.75 -3.98
N ALA A 91 -12.45 -1.96 -5.04
CA ALA A 91 -13.23 -0.74 -5.01
C ALA A 91 -14.73 -1.00 -4.80
N GLU A 92 -15.24 -2.08 -5.40
CA GLU A 92 -16.61 -2.55 -5.18
C GLU A 92 -16.79 -3.08 -3.75
N VAL A 93 -15.86 -3.90 -3.26
CA VAL A 93 -15.91 -4.49 -1.90
C VAL A 93 -15.82 -3.44 -0.80
N LEU A 94 -14.98 -2.41 -0.97
CA LEU A 94 -14.74 -1.37 0.03
C LEU A 94 -15.66 -0.16 -0.12
N HIS A 95 -16.41 -0.06 -1.23
CA HIS A 95 -17.20 1.11 -1.62
C HIS A 95 -16.37 2.41 -1.68
N ARG A 96 -15.11 2.31 -2.09
CA ARG A 96 -14.16 3.44 -2.26
C ARG A 96 -12.99 3.04 -3.15
N ALA A 97 -12.30 4.01 -3.76
CA ALA A 97 -11.21 3.74 -4.70
C ALA A 97 -9.87 4.39 -4.33
N ASP A 98 -9.81 5.11 -3.21
CA ASP A 98 -8.67 5.89 -2.73
C ASP A 98 -7.69 5.08 -1.85
N PHE A 99 -7.70 3.75 -1.97
CA PHE A 99 -6.69 2.89 -1.34
C PHE A 99 -5.43 2.76 -2.20
N VAL A 100 -4.32 2.47 -1.53
CA VAL A 100 -2.98 2.46 -2.12
C VAL A 100 -2.51 1.03 -2.41
N PHE A 101 -1.92 0.80 -3.59
CA PHE A 101 -1.21 -0.44 -3.89
C PHE A 101 0.30 -0.27 -3.72
N PHE A 102 0.88 -1.16 -2.92
CA PHE A 102 2.29 -1.27 -2.63
C PHE A 102 2.89 -2.50 -3.32
N ILE A 103 4.14 -2.40 -3.74
CA ILE A 103 4.94 -3.54 -4.20
C ILE A 103 6.39 -3.40 -3.75
N ASP A 104 7.05 -4.52 -3.50
CA ASP A 104 8.48 -4.54 -3.24
C ASP A 104 9.28 -4.85 -4.51
N GLN A 105 9.80 -3.82 -5.18
CA GLN A 105 10.53 -3.96 -6.44
C GLN A 105 11.86 -3.19 -6.42
N GLU A 106 12.92 -3.87 -5.98
CA GLU A 106 14.29 -3.34 -6.04
C GLU A 106 14.96 -3.73 -7.37
N GLY A 107 14.82 -4.99 -7.77
CA GLY A 107 15.59 -5.63 -8.82
C GLY A 107 16.39 -6.83 -8.31
N GLY A 108 16.92 -7.64 -9.22
CA GLY A 108 17.64 -8.86 -8.88
C GLY A 108 16.78 -9.86 -8.11
N THR A 109 17.15 -10.14 -6.86
CA THR A 109 16.46 -11.12 -6.00
C THR A 109 15.12 -10.62 -5.44
N VAL A 110 14.92 -9.29 -5.40
CA VAL A 110 13.64 -8.66 -5.03
C VAL A 110 12.99 -8.12 -6.30
N ASN A 111 12.43 -9.03 -7.08
CA ASN A 111 11.78 -8.75 -8.35
C ASN A 111 10.39 -9.40 -8.39
N ARG A 112 9.36 -8.60 -8.11
CA ARG A 112 7.96 -9.00 -8.13
C ARG A 112 7.31 -8.76 -9.48
N ILE A 113 7.85 -7.85 -10.30
CA ILE A 113 7.41 -7.66 -11.69
C ILE A 113 7.47 -8.96 -12.49
N LYS A 114 8.46 -9.83 -12.21
CA LYS A 114 8.64 -11.12 -12.91
C LYS A 114 7.37 -11.99 -12.93
N GLN A 115 6.47 -11.85 -11.95
CA GLN A 115 5.21 -12.62 -11.93
C GLN A 115 4.19 -12.11 -12.96
N TYR A 116 4.28 -10.84 -13.37
CA TYR A 116 3.40 -10.19 -14.34
C TYR A 116 4.03 -10.17 -15.74
N ASP A 117 5.36 -10.03 -15.80
CA ASP A 117 6.14 -10.11 -17.03
C ASP A 117 7.51 -10.77 -16.76
N PRO A 118 7.66 -12.06 -17.08
CA PRO A 118 8.91 -12.79 -16.92
C PRO A 118 10.07 -12.26 -17.77
N SER A 119 9.78 -11.50 -18.83
CA SER A 119 10.78 -10.91 -19.74
C SER A 119 11.35 -9.59 -19.24
N PHE A 120 10.72 -8.98 -18.22
CA PHE A 120 11.17 -7.72 -17.66
C PHE A 120 12.53 -7.87 -16.99
N GLN A 121 13.54 -7.19 -17.55
CA GLN A 121 14.89 -7.21 -17.01
C GLN A 121 14.98 -6.30 -15.79
N ALA A 122 15.06 -6.87 -14.59
CA ALA A 122 15.27 -6.11 -13.35
C ALA A 122 16.69 -6.39 -12.81
N PRO A 123 17.72 -5.60 -13.23
CA PRO A 123 19.09 -5.78 -12.74
C PRO A 123 19.14 -5.67 -11.21
N ALA A 124 20.06 -6.39 -10.59
CA ALA A 124 20.31 -6.23 -9.17
C ALA A 124 20.96 -4.85 -8.90
N PRO A 125 20.62 -4.16 -7.80
CA PRO A 125 21.22 -2.85 -7.47
C PRO A 125 22.76 -2.81 -7.52
N GLU A 126 23.43 -3.89 -7.11
CA GLU A 126 24.90 -4.01 -7.17
C GLU A 126 25.49 -3.81 -8.58
N VAL A 127 24.73 -4.11 -9.65
CA VAL A 127 25.18 -3.91 -11.04
C VAL A 127 25.50 -2.43 -11.29
N PHE A 128 24.65 -1.52 -10.80
CA PHE A 128 24.88 -0.09 -10.94
C PHE A 128 26.05 0.38 -10.06
N GLY A 129 26.23 -0.21 -8.88
CA GLY A 129 27.38 0.07 -8.03
C GLY A 129 28.72 -0.27 -8.69
N LYS A 130 28.83 -1.47 -9.25
CA LYS A 130 30.01 -1.91 -10.00
C LYS A 130 30.29 -1.03 -11.21
N GLN A 131 29.24 -0.60 -11.90
CA GLN A 131 29.39 0.36 -12.99
C GLN A 131 29.90 1.72 -12.48
N ALA A 132 29.43 2.18 -11.32
CA ALA A 132 29.83 3.46 -10.76
C ALA A 132 31.31 3.54 -10.34
N GLU A 133 31.93 2.40 -10.02
CA GLU A 133 33.37 2.31 -9.73
C GLU A 133 34.23 2.69 -10.94
N THR A 134 33.73 2.50 -12.17
CA THR A 134 34.45 2.84 -13.40
C THR A 134 33.91 4.10 -14.09
N ASN A 135 32.61 4.35 -14.01
CA ASN A 135 31.96 5.51 -14.60
C ASN A 135 30.67 5.87 -13.85
N LEU A 136 30.79 6.70 -12.82
CA LEU A 136 29.67 7.15 -11.99
C LEU A 136 28.56 7.86 -12.79
N PRO A 137 28.83 8.84 -13.68
CA PRO A 137 27.77 9.48 -14.47
C PRO A 137 26.93 8.49 -15.28
N GLN A 138 27.58 7.51 -15.90
CA GLN A 138 26.87 6.49 -16.68
C GLN A 138 26.03 5.55 -15.80
N ALA A 139 26.52 5.21 -14.61
CA ALA A 139 25.79 4.39 -13.66
C ALA A 139 24.55 5.09 -13.08
N ILE A 140 24.66 6.39 -12.79
CA ILE A 140 23.52 7.24 -12.37
C ILE A 140 22.45 7.25 -13.45
N GLU A 141 22.82 7.49 -14.70
CA GLU A 141 21.86 7.49 -15.81
C GLU A 141 21.22 6.11 -15.99
N ALA A 142 21.99 5.03 -15.90
CA ALA A 142 21.46 3.67 -15.99
C ALA A 142 20.46 3.35 -14.86
N ALA A 143 20.77 3.75 -13.62
CA ALA A 143 19.87 3.58 -12.47
C ALA A 143 18.58 4.39 -12.63
N TYR A 144 18.68 5.64 -13.11
CA TYR A 144 17.53 6.49 -13.42
C TYR A 144 16.64 5.88 -14.51
N GLN A 145 17.21 5.47 -15.64
CA GLN A 145 16.44 4.86 -16.74
C GLN A 145 15.78 3.54 -16.33
N TYR A 146 16.46 2.75 -15.50
CA TYR A 146 15.85 1.58 -14.88
C TYR A 146 14.66 1.97 -14.01
N GLY A 147 14.79 3.02 -13.18
CA GLY A 147 13.70 3.60 -12.39
C GLY A 147 12.51 4.00 -13.24
N VAL A 148 12.73 4.75 -14.34
CA VAL A 148 11.66 5.20 -15.25
C VAL A 148 10.92 4.01 -15.84
N ARG A 149 11.63 3.01 -16.35
CA ARG A 149 11.01 1.82 -16.95
C ARG A 149 10.21 1.02 -15.92
N THR A 150 10.77 0.83 -14.72
CA THR A 150 10.09 0.15 -13.61
C THR A 150 8.84 0.90 -13.16
N GLY A 151 8.95 2.22 -12.98
CA GLY A 151 7.82 3.07 -12.60
C GLY A 151 6.69 3.03 -13.62
N LYS A 152 7.01 3.20 -14.92
CA LYS A 152 6.01 3.13 -16.00
C LYS A 152 5.31 1.77 -16.04
N PHE A 153 6.08 0.69 -15.91
CA PHE A 153 5.53 -0.66 -15.90
C PHE A 153 4.56 -0.86 -14.74
N LEU A 154 4.96 -0.47 -13.52
CA LEU A 154 4.14 -0.61 -12.31
C LEU A 154 2.92 0.32 -12.33
N LYS A 155 3.07 1.54 -12.86
CA LYS A 155 1.94 2.46 -13.02
C LYS A 155 0.89 1.92 -13.99
N ASN A 156 1.31 1.26 -15.06
CA ASN A 156 0.40 0.55 -15.98
C ASN A 156 -0.37 -0.60 -15.32
N LEU A 157 0.17 -1.15 -14.22
CA LEU A 157 -0.51 -2.11 -13.36
C LEU A 157 -1.29 -1.45 -12.21
N THR A 158 -1.46 -0.13 -12.19
CA THR A 158 -2.12 0.61 -11.11
C THR A 158 -1.45 0.44 -9.74
N ILE A 159 -0.14 0.21 -9.71
CA ILE A 159 0.65 0.29 -8.47
C ILE A 159 0.95 1.77 -8.17
N ASP A 160 0.89 2.13 -6.90
CA ASP A 160 1.08 3.51 -6.45
C ASP A 160 2.43 3.72 -5.78
N VAL A 161 2.85 2.79 -4.91
CA VAL A 161 4.06 2.91 -4.10
C VAL A 161 4.97 1.70 -4.31
N VAL A 162 6.26 1.97 -4.42
CA VAL A 162 7.30 0.95 -4.51
C VAL A 162 8.21 1.03 -3.30
N PHE A 163 8.38 -0.07 -2.57
CA PHE A 163 9.36 -0.19 -1.49
C PHE A 163 10.78 -0.32 -2.05
N ALA A 164 11.25 0.71 -2.73
CA ALA A 164 12.62 0.88 -3.19
C ALA A 164 12.89 2.37 -3.43
N PRO A 165 14.15 2.85 -3.37
CA PRO A 165 15.42 2.09 -3.29
C PRO A 165 15.76 1.50 -1.91
N LEU A 166 16.61 0.45 -1.89
CA LEU A 166 17.38 0.08 -0.70
C LEU A 166 18.59 1.03 -0.60
N ALA A 167 18.50 2.01 0.30
CA ALA A 167 19.48 3.08 0.47
C ALA A 167 20.37 2.82 1.69
N GLU A 168 21.00 1.65 1.71
CA GLU A 168 21.86 1.18 2.79
C GLU A 168 23.25 0.83 2.28
N GLN A 169 24.25 1.00 3.14
CA GLN A 169 25.57 0.42 2.91
C GLN A 169 25.48 -1.10 2.98
N ARG A 170 26.22 -1.76 2.09
CA ARG A 170 26.32 -3.22 2.08
C ARG A 170 26.79 -3.76 3.45
N PRO A 171 26.02 -4.66 4.09
CA PRO A 171 26.40 -5.27 5.36
C PRO A 171 27.62 -6.18 5.25
N THR A 172 28.36 -6.28 6.35
CA THR A 172 29.41 -7.27 6.59
C THR A 172 28.91 -8.31 7.59
N GLY A 173 28.93 -9.60 7.24
CA GLY A 173 28.61 -10.67 8.19
C GLY A 173 28.04 -11.94 7.55
N PRO A 174 28.02 -13.08 8.28
CA PRO A 174 27.55 -14.36 7.76
C PRO A 174 26.03 -14.41 7.54
N ASN A 175 25.26 -13.61 8.29
CA ASN A 175 23.79 -13.53 8.20
C ASN A 175 23.30 -12.33 7.36
N ALA A 176 24.21 -11.68 6.62
CA ALA A 176 23.89 -10.52 5.81
C ALA A 176 22.84 -10.89 4.73
N PRO A 177 21.81 -10.04 4.51
CA PRO A 177 20.93 -10.18 3.36
C PRO A 177 21.72 -10.23 2.05
N HIS A 178 21.12 -10.81 1.02
CA HIS A 178 21.81 -11.04 -0.26
C HIS A 178 22.49 -9.77 -0.78
N LYS A 179 23.83 -9.81 -0.88
CA LYS A 179 24.68 -8.62 -1.13
C LYS A 179 24.33 -7.85 -2.41
N SER A 180 23.77 -8.55 -3.41
CA SER A 180 23.38 -7.92 -4.68
C SER A 180 22.24 -6.90 -4.55
N ARG A 181 21.49 -6.91 -3.44
CA ARG A 181 20.43 -5.91 -3.15
C ARG A 181 20.99 -4.53 -2.85
N TYR A 182 22.25 -4.43 -2.45
CA TYR A 182 22.89 -3.17 -2.07
C TYR A 182 23.63 -2.59 -3.26
N PHE A 183 23.43 -1.29 -3.53
CA PHE A 183 24.15 -0.58 -4.58
C PHE A 183 25.66 -0.65 -4.33
N SER A 184 26.13 -0.25 -3.15
CA SER A 184 27.56 -0.20 -2.81
C SER A 184 27.77 -0.34 -1.30
N ASP A 185 29.02 -0.52 -0.88
CA ASP A 185 29.49 -0.28 0.49
C ASP A 185 29.89 1.19 0.72
N GLN A 186 30.10 1.97 -0.35
CA GLN A 186 30.43 3.39 -0.27
C GLN A 186 29.17 4.26 -0.13
N PRO A 187 29.01 5.05 0.95
CA PRO A 187 27.81 5.86 1.19
C PRO A 187 27.48 6.82 0.05
N ALA A 188 28.51 7.45 -0.53
CA ALA A 188 28.34 8.39 -1.64
C ALA A 188 27.77 7.71 -2.90
N LEU A 189 28.21 6.49 -3.20
CA LEU A 189 27.68 5.71 -4.33
C LEU A 189 26.25 5.23 -4.05
N VAL A 190 25.96 4.81 -2.81
CA VAL A 190 24.59 4.44 -2.40
C VAL A 190 23.65 5.62 -2.59
N GLN A 191 23.99 6.80 -2.09
CA GLN A 191 23.17 8.00 -2.21
C GLN A 191 22.90 8.34 -3.68
N ALA A 192 23.95 8.48 -4.49
CA ALA A 192 23.82 8.89 -5.89
C ALA A 192 22.95 7.93 -6.72
N LEU A 193 23.13 6.61 -6.54
CA LEU A 193 22.39 5.60 -7.29
C LEU A 193 20.97 5.38 -6.77
N ALA A 194 20.77 5.43 -5.46
CA ALA A 194 19.44 5.33 -4.85
C ALA A 194 18.57 6.53 -5.27
N ASP A 195 19.11 7.75 -5.23
CA ASP A 195 18.41 8.96 -5.65
C ASP A 195 18.06 8.95 -7.14
N ALA A 196 18.98 8.48 -7.98
CA ALA A 196 18.73 8.31 -9.41
C ALA A 196 17.58 7.33 -9.66
N TYR A 197 17.60 6.17 -9.01
CA TYR A 197 16.53 5.17 -9.15
C TYR A 197 15.19 5.68 -8.60
N ALA A 198 15.18 6.31 -7.43
CA ALA A 198 13.98 6.90 -6.82
C ALA A 198 13.36 7.98 -7.71
N ARG A 199 14.19 8.87 -8.27
CA ARG A 199 13.75 9.88 -9.23
C ARG A 199 13.17 9.25 -10.48
N GLY A 200 13.82 8.20 -11.00
CA GLY A 200 13.30 7.45 -12.13
C GLY A 200 11.93 6.82 -11.84
N LEU A 201 11.74 6.22 -10.66
CA LEU A 201 10.45 5.68 -10.23
C LEU A 201 9.36 6.77 -10.20
N ALA A 202 9.67 7.92 -9.61
CA ALA A 202 8.78 9.08 -9.55
C ALA A 202 8.39 9.59 -10.95
N ASP A 203 9.37 9.77 -11.83
CA ASP A 203 9.16 10.19 -13.23
C ASP A 203 8.44 9.10 -14.07
N GLY A 204 8.51 7.84 -13.62
CA GLY A 204 7.72 6.73 -14.13
C GLY A 204 6.27 6.68 -13.61
N GLY A 205 5.92 7.51 -12.63
CA GLY A 205 4.56 7.68 -12.13
C GLY A 205 4.21 6.88 -10.86
N VAL A 206 5.22 6.36 -10.13
CA VAL A 206 5.03 5.68 -8.84
C VAL A 206 5.86 6.33 -7.74
N ILE A 207 5.40 6.24 -6.51
CA ILE A 207 6.05 6.84 -5.35
C ILE A 207 7.16 5.90 -4.86
N PRO A 208 8.44 6.33 -4.84
CA PRO A 208 9.51 5.56 -4.23
C PRO A 208 9.43 5.61 -2.71
N CYS A 209 9.91 4.55 -2.06
CA CYS A 209 10.04 4.47 -0.61
C CYS A 209 11.45 3.96 -0.28
N TYR A 210 12.28 4.86 0.24
CA TYR A 210 13.63 4.57 0.68
C TYR A 210 13.57 3.64 1.89
N LYS A 211 14.43 2.62 1.90
CA LYS A 211 14.50 1.69 3.02
C LYS A 211 15.92 1.24 3.35
N HIS A 212 16.20 0.81 4.57
CA HIS A 212 15.37 0.93 5.79
C HIS A 212 15.92 2.08 6.64
N ALA A 213 15.09 3.05 7.00
CA ALA A 213 15.51 4.12 7.90
C ALA A 213 15.75 3.55 9.32
N PRO A 214 16.75 4.04 10.09
CA PRO A 214 17.66 5.16 9.81
C PRO A 214 18.92 4.78 8.98
N GLY A 215 18.99 3.57 8.44
CA GLY A 215 20.20 2.95 7.90
C GLY A 215 20.89 2.13 8.99
N GLY A 216 21.12 0.84 8.75
CA GLY A 216 21.56 -0.05 9.82
C GLY A 216 21.77 -1.50 9.39
N SER A 217 22.57 -1.72 8.35
CA SER A 217 22.91 -3.08 7.93
C SER A 217 23.78 -3.84 8.95
N ALA A 218 24.25 -3.16 10.01
CA ALA A 218 25.06 -3.71 11.10
C ALA A 218 24.28 -4.54 12.15
N GLN A 219 22.94 -4.58 12.13
CA GLN A 219 22.15 -5.32 13.14
C GLN A 219 21.06 -6.22 12.53
N TYR A 220 21.36 -6.92 11.43
CA TYR A 220 20.55 -8.09 11.05
C TYR A 220 20.86 -9.27 11.99
N GLU A 221 20.56 -9.14 13.29
CA GLU A 221 20.09 -10.30 14.03
C GLU A 221 18.74 -10.64 13.41
N LYS A 222 18.62 -11.87 12.90
CA LYS A 222 17.32 -12.40 12.52
C LYS A 222 16.47 -12.43 13.78
N GLN A 223 15.73 -11.36 14.04
CA GLN A 223 14.65 -11.40 15.02
C GLN A 223 13.63 -12.36 14.42
N THR A 224 13.73 -13.62 14.82
CA THR A 224 12.57 -14.50 14.85
C THR A 224 11.63 -13.85 15.83
N VAL A 225 10.81 -12.91 15.35
CA VAL A 225 9.65 -12.48 16.10
C VAL A 225 8.73 -13.70 16.06
N GLU A 226 8.84 -14.56 17.07
CA GLU A 226 7.71 -15.38 17.47
C GLU A 226 6.62 -14.39 17.89
N LEU A 227 5.80 -14.01 16.92
CA LEU A 227 4.56 -13.31 17.20
C LEU A 227 3.78 -14.24 18.13
N PRO A 228 3.39 -13.80 19.35
CA PRO A 228 2.48 -14.59 20.16
C PRO A 228 1.28 -14.90 19.26
N ALA A 229 0.95 -16.17 19.15
CA ALA A 229 -0.11 -16.66 18.28
C ALA A 229 -1.44 -16.05 18.74
N LEU A 230 -1.75 -14.85 18.24
CA LEU A 230 -3.13 -14.51 17.96
C LEU A 230 -3.50 -15.32 16.72
N GLU A 231 -4.28 -16.36 16.92
CA GLU A 231 -5.07 -16.97 15.85
C GLU A 231 -6.00 -15.91 15.26
N ILE A 232 -5.46 -15.14 14.31
CA ILE A 232 -6.22 -14.44 13.29
C ILE A 232 -5.54 -14.84 11.99
N GLN A 233 -6.26 -15.58 11.14
CA GLN A 233 -5.79 -16.13 9.86
C GLN A 233 -5.52 -15.07 8.77
N SER A 234 -4.97 -13.91 9.12
CA SER A 234 -4.43 -12.95 8.16
C SER A 234 -3.15 -12.32 8.74
N LYS A 235 -2.02 -12.52 8.07
CA LYS A 235 -0.75 -11.88 8.41
C LYS A 235 -0.88 -10.38 8.21
N LEU A 236 -1.09 -9.65 9.29
CA LEU A 236 -0.96 -8.20 9.37
C LEU A 236 0.54 -7.86 9.28
N LEU A 237 0.95 -7.09 8.26
CA LEU A 237 2.26 -6.46 8.21
C LEU A 237 2.08 -4.99 8.61
N LEU A 238 2.48 -4.66 9.84
CA LEU A 238 2.79 -3.29 10.21
C LEU A 238 4.19 -3.00 9.66
N VAL A 239 4.27 -2.18 8.62
CA VAL A 239 5.52 -1.60 8.13
C VAL A 239 5.68 -0.24 8.78
#